data_AF-A0A2V9M077-F1
#
_entry.id   AF-A0A2V9M077-F1
#
_cell.length_a   1.000
_cell.length_b   1.000
_cell.length_c   1.000
_cell.angle_alpha   90.00
_cell.angle_beta   90.00
_cell.angle_gamma   90.00
#
_symmetry.space_group_name_H-M   'P 1'
#
loop_
_entity.id
_entity.type
_entity.pdbx_description
1 polymer ?
#
loop_
_entity_poly.entity_id
_entity_poly.type
_entity_poly.pdbx_seq_one_letter_code
_entity_poly.pdbx_strand_id
1 'polypeptide(L)'
;MKIGIDSYCYHRYFGEVYAFQVDPGIRWTASDFVRRAAELKVDGVSLETCFLPSLDPGQIQPLKTMLDQHNLDRVVAWGHPDGLEGGRNEAALRDLIKHIGVARLMGARVMRIVGSSLRFRDEPHAPQIERLSVMLREAVKVAEDRNVT
;
A
#
# COMPACT_ATOMS: atom_id res chain seq x y z
N MET A 1 -2.38 14.93 16.98
CA MET A 1 -1.53 13.84 16.44
C MET A 1 -2.43 12.66 16.17
N LYS A 2 -2.37 12.06 14.97
CA LYS A 2 -3.17 10.86 14.62
C LYS A 2 -2.32 9.61 14.75
N ILE A 3 -2.91 8.51 15.19
CA ILE A 3 -2.29 7.20 15.35
C ILE A 3 -2.90 6.27 14.31
N GLY A 4 -2.06 5.58 13.53
CA GLY A 4 -2.51 4.61 12.55
C GLY A 4 -1.73 3.31 12.60
N ILE A 5 -2.31 2.26 12.02
CA ILE A 5 -1.70 0.92 11.95
C ILE A 5 -1.53 0.53 10.48
N ASP A 6 -0.35 -0.01 10.17
CA ASP A 6 -0.09 -0.61 8.87
C ASP A 6 -0.54 -2.08 8.87
N SER A 7 -1.30 -2.48 7.84
CA SER A 7 -1.73 -3.87 7.65
C SER A 7 -0.55 -4.84 7.61
N TYR A 8 0.64 -4.40 7.17
CA TYR A 8 1.84 -5.22 7.18
C TYR A 8 2.27 -5.64 8.59
N CYS A 9 1.89 -4.92 9.65
CA CYS A 9 2.09 -5.40 11.03
C CYS A 9 1.40 -6.73 11.33
N TYR A 10 0.42 -7.12 10.49
CA TYR A 10 -0.34 -8.37 10.57
C TYR A 10 0.01 -9.34 9.43
N HIS A 11 1.15 -9.17 8.72
CA HIS A 11 1.54 -9.97 7.55
C HIS A 11 1.41 -11.49 7.73
N ARG A 12 1.70 -12.02 8.94
CA ARG A 12 1.53 -13.45 9.26
C ARG A 12 0.08 -13.92 9.17
N TYR A 13 -0.88 -13.08 9.54
CA TYR A 13 -2.30 -13.36 9.39
C TYR A 13 -2.74 -13.32 7.92
N PHE A 14 -2.04 -12.56 7.07
CA PHE A 14 -2.23 -12.59 5.62
C PHE A 14 -1.51 -13.76 4.93
N GLY A 15 -0.83 -14.62 5.69
CA GLY A 15 -0.17 -15.83 5.21
C GLY A 15 1.29 -15.66 4.83
N GLU A 16 1.85 -14.44 4.95
CA GLU A 16 3.28 -14.23 4.79
C GLU A 16 3.98 -14.57 6.12
N VAL A 17 4.44 -15.81 6.28
CA VAL A 17 5.13 -16.28 7.50
C VAL A 17 6.57 -16.65 7.14
N TYR A 18 7.54 -15.95 7.71
CA TYR A 18 8.96 -16.27 7.50
C TYR A 18 9.39 -17.49 8.30
N ALA A 19 10.44 -18.18 7.85
CA ALA A 19 10.89 -19.45 8.43
C ALA A 19 11.19 -19.40 9.95
N PHE A 20 11.54 -18.23 10.48
CA PHE A 20 11.83 -18.01 11.90
C PHE A 20 10.61 -17.53 12.71
N GLN A 21 9.43 -17.46 12.10
CA GLN A 21 8.20 -16.97 12.73
C GLN A 21 7.20 -18.10 12.97
N VAL A 22 6.38 -17.92 14.00
CA VAL A 22 5.27 -18.83 14.31
C VAL A 22 4.06 -18.45 13.45
N ASP A 23 3.51 -19.44 12.73
CA ASP A 23 2.23 -19.33 12.02
C ASP A 23 1.10 -19.14 13.04
N PRO A 24 0.25 -18.09 12.91
CA PRO A 24 -0.87 -17.87 13.81
C PRO A 24 -1.96 -18.95 13.74
N GLY A 25 -1.93 -19.87 12.76
CA GLY A 25 -2.91 -20.93 12.58
C GLY A 25 -4.27 -20.46 12.03
N ILE A 26 -4.41 -19.15 11.80
CA ILE A 26 -5.59 -18.53 11.20
C ILE A 26 -5.16 -17.58 10.09
N ARG A 27 -6.08 -17.28 9.17
CA ARG A 27 -5.88 -16.30 8.11
C ARG A 27 -6.91 -15.19 8.21
N TRP A 28 -6.47 -13.96 7.96
CA TRP A 28 -7.31 -12.77 8.00
C TRP A 28 -7.52 -12.23 6.59
N THR A 29 -8.70 -11.66 6.39
CA THR A 29 -8.98 -10.78 5.26
C THR A 29 -8.62 -9.34 5.62
N ALA A 30 -8.55 -8.45 4.62
CA ALA A 30 -8.41 -7.02 4.87
C ALA A 30 -9.55 -6.48 5.75
N SER A 31 -10.76 -7.02 5.62
CA SER A 31 -11.91 -6.67 6.48
C SER A 31 -11.68 -7.04 7.94
N ASP A 32 -11.03 -8.17 8.22
CA ASP A 32 -10.70 -8.58 9.59
C ASP A 32 -9.68 -7.62 10.22
N PHE A 33 -8.69 -7.19 9.43
CA PHE A 33 -7.76 -6.15 9.86
C PHE A 33 -8.46 -4.80 10.12
N VAL A 34 -9.37 -4.36 9.24
CA VAL A 34 -10.13 -3.11 9.44
C VAL A 34 -10.96 -3.19 10.72
N ARG A 35 -11.62 -4.32 10.98
CA ARG A 35 -12.36 -4.55 12.24
C ARG A 35 -11.44 -4.43 13.45
N ARG A 36 -10.26 -5.06 13.37
CA ARG A 36 -9.27 -5.02 14.44
C ARG A 36 -8.76 -3.59 14.69
N ALA A 37 -8.50 -2.82 13.64
CA ALA A 37 -8.10 -1.42 13.77
C ALA A 37 -9.20 -0.58 14.45
N ALA A 38 -10.47 -0.79 14.07
CA ALA A 38 -11.60 -0.11 14.69
C ALA A 38 -11.75 -0.47 16.19
N GLU A 39 -11.58 -1.74 16.56
CA GLU A 39 -11.59 -2.19 17.97
C GLU A 39 -10.49 -1.51 18.80
N LEU A 40 -9.32 -1.31 18.20
CA LEU A 40 -8.18 -0.62 18.81
C LEU A 40 -8.36 0.91 18.86
N LYS A 41 -9.43 1.44 18.24
CA LYS A 41 -9.78 2.87 18.21
C LYS A 41 -8.65 3.75 17.68
N VAL A 42 -7.94 3.28 16.66
CA VAL A 42 -6.94 4.10 15.95
C VAL A 42 -7.62 5.08 14.99
N ASP A 43 -6.92 6.14 14.63
CA ASP A 43 -7.45 7.18 13.74
C ASP A 43 -7.44 6.73 12.27
N GLY A 44 -6.57 5.79 11.89
CA GLY A 44 -6.49 5.33 10.52
C GLY A 44 -5.65 4.09 10.28
N VAL A 45 -5.62 3.66 9.02
CA VAL A 45 -4.91 2.47 8.58
C VAL A 45 -4.11 2.70 7.30
N SER A 46 -3.01 1.99 7.14
CA SER A 46 -2.33 1.79 5.85
C SER A 46 -2.65 0.38 5.35
N LEU A 47 -3.21 0.27 4.15
CA LEU A 47 -3.62 -1.00 3.54
C LEU A 47 -2.70 -1.36 2.40
N GLU A 48 -1.98 -2.47 2.55
CA GLU A 48 -1.10 -3.02 1.52
C GLU A 48 -1.90 -3.72 0.43
N THR A 49 -1.71 -3.30 -0.82
CA THR A 49 -2.46 -3.88 -1.95
C THR A 49 -2.04 -5.32 -2.25
N CYS A 50 -0.84 -5.74 -1.85
CA CYS A 50 -0.36 -7.11 -2.03
C CYS A 50 -1.11 -8.15 -1.19
N PHE A 51 -1.83 -7.73 -0.14
CA PHE A 51 -2.67 -8.62 0.66
C PHE A 51 -4.15 -8.61 0.23
N LEU A 52 -4.50 -7.85 -0.81
CA LEU A 52 -5.85 -7.82 -1.36
C LEU A 52 -5.99 -8.94 -2.39
N PRO A 53 -7.03 -9.79 -2.31
CA PRO A 53 -7.21 -10.90 -3.24
C PRO A 53 -7.52 -10.44 -4.68
N SER A 54 -8.13 -9.26 -4.83
CA SER A 54 -8.33 -8.59 -6.10
C SER A 54 -8.46 -7.08 -5.87
N LEU A 55 -8.11 -6.31 -6.90
CA LEU A 55 -8.21 -4.85 -6.94
C LEU A 55 -9.47 -4.36 -7.68
N ASP A 56 -10.35 -5.28 -8.04
CA ASP A 56 -11.58 -4.98 -8.76
C ASP A 56 -12.54 -4.17 -7.87
N PRO A 57 -13.39 -3.30 -8.46
CA PRO A 57 -14.32 -2.49 -7.68
C PRO A 57 -15.24 -3.29 -6.74
N GLY A 58 -15.63 -4.50 -7.11
CA GLY A 58 -16.44 -5.37 -6.27
C GLY A 58 -15.76 -5.80 -4.97
N GLN A 59 -14.43 -5.80 -4.90
CA GLN A 59 -13.67 -6.10 -3.68
C GLN A 59 -13.26 -4.84 -2.91
N ILE A 60 -12.96 -3.75 -3.62
CA ILE A 60 -12.47 -2.51 -3.00
C ILE A 60 -13.61 -1.68 -2.40
N GLN A 61 -14.79 -1.63 -3.03
CA GLN A 61 -15.91 -0.83 -2.53
C GLN A 61 -16.42 -1.29 -1.16
N PRO A 62 -16.59 -2.60 -0.87
CA PRO A 62 -16.94 -3.04 0.47
C PRO A 62 -15.92 -2.61 1.53
N LEU A 63 -14.62 -2.68 1.23
CA LEU A 63 -13.58 -2.20 2.14
C LEU A 63 -13.70 -0.69 2.39
N LYS A 64 -13.94 0.10 1.33
CA LYS A 64 -14.22 1.53 1.48
C LYS A 64 -15.42 1.78 2.41
N THR A 65 -16.53 1.09 2.20
CA THR A 65 -17.73 1.23 3.04
C THR A 65 -17.42 0.92 4.50
N MET A 66 -16.66 -0.14 4.77
CA MET A 66 -16.28 -0.52 6.13
C MET A 66 -15.38 0.54 6.79
N LEU A 67 -14.40 1.07 6.05
CA LEU A 67 -13.54 2.16 6.55
C LEU A 67 -14.35 3.43 6.83
N ASP A 68 -15.35 3.75 6.00
CA ASP A 68 -16.25 4.89 6.23
C ASP A 68 -17.12 4.68 7.47
N GLN A 69 -17.70 3.48 7.65
CA GLN A 69 -18.53 3.14 8.80
C GLN A 69 -17.78 3.26 10.13
N HIS A 70 -16.49 2.92 10.14
CA HIS A 70 -15.64 3.05 11.32
C HIS A 70 -14.95 4.41 11.43
N ASN A 71 -15.22 5.34 10.51
CA ASN A 71 -14.58 6.66 10.44
C ASN A 71 -13.03 6.57 10.47
N LEU A 72 -12.47 5.59 9.78
CA LEU A 72 -11.03 5.37 9.68
C LEU A 72 -10.45 6.16 8.51
N ASP A 73 -9.42 6.95 8.80
CA ASP A 73 -8.52 7.46 7.78
C ASP A 73 -7.82 6.28 7.09
N ARG A 74 -7.43 6.48 5.83
CA ARG A 74 -6.83 5.41 5.04
C ARG A 74 -5.74 5.91 4.12
N VAL A 75 -4.67 5.13 4.07
CA VAL A 75 -3.58 5.21 3.11
C VAL A 75 -3.57 3.90 2.34
N VAL A 76 -3.39 3.96 1.02
CA VAL A 76 -3.13 2.75 0.23
C VAL A 76 -1.63 2.60 0.05
N ALA A 77 -1.07 1.43 0.31
CA ALA A 77 0.34 1.14 0.12
C ALA A 77 0.52 0.21 -1.09
N TRP A 78 1.30 0.67 -2.06
CA TRP A 78 1.77 -0.14 -3.19
C TRP A 78 2.96 -0.97 -2.72
N GLY A 79 2.65 -2.12 -2.11
CA GLY A 79 3.60 -3.05 -1.49
C GLY A 79 4.44 -3.87 -2.48
N HIS A 80 4.99 -3.24 -3.51
CA HIS A 80 5.86 -3.91 -4.46
C HIS A 80 7.20 -4.27 -3.79
N PRO A 81 7.62 -5.56 -3.74
CA PRO A 81 8.78 -6.01 -2.93
C PRO A 81 10.07 -5.24 -3.22
N ASP A 82 10.27 -4.92 -4.48
CA ASP A 82 11.46 -4.27 -5.00
C ASP A 82 11.20 -2.82 -5.49
N GLY A 83 9.97 -2.31 -5.28
CA GLY A 83 9.57 -0.98 -5.71
C GLY A 83 9.79 -0.68 -7.20
N LEU A 84 10.23 0.55 -7.50
CA LEU A 84 10.60 1.01 -8.85
C LEU A 84 12.05 0.69 -9.25
N GLU A 85 12.75 -0.10 -8.43
CA GLU A 85 14.15 -0.50 -8.56
C GLU A 85 15.16 0.62 -8.77
N GLY A 86 14.96 1.71 -8.02
CA GLY A 86 15.84 2.88 -8.08
C GLY A 86 15.70 3.63 -9.41
N GLY A 87 14.51 3.64 -9.99
CA GLY A 87 14.14 4.41 -11.18
C GLY A 87 14.49 3.74 -12.50
N ARG A 88 14.56 2.40 -12.54
CA ARG A 88 14.92 1.61 -13.74
C ARG A 88 13.78 0.75 -14.27
N ASN A 89 12.77 0.46 -13.45
CA ASN A 89 11.72 -0.49 -13.79
C ASN A 89 10.44 0.20 -14.29
N GLU A 90 10.31 0.36 -15.60
CA GLU A 90 9.12 0.94 -16.23
C GLU A 90 7.87 0.06 -16.09
N ALA A 91 8.03 -1.26 -15.96
CA ALA A 91 6.89 -2.16 -15.75
C ALA A 91 6.27 -1.92 -14.37
N ALA A 92 7.12 -1.75 -13.35
CA ALA A 92 6.69 -1.36 -12.01
C ALA A 92 6.04 0.03 -12.00
N LEU A 93 6.52 1.00 -12.79
CA LEU A 93 5.85 2.29 -12.95
C LEU A 93 4.42 2.14 -13.52
N ARG A 94 4.25 1.33 -14.58
CA ARG A 94 2.92 1.07 -15.15
C ARG A 94 1.99 0.39 -14.14
N ASP A 95 2.54 -0.50 -13.32
CA ASP A 95 1.80 -1.15 -12.26
C ASP A 95 1.38 -0.16 -11.16
N LEU A 96 2.30 0.67 -10.68
CA LEU A 96 2.04 1.78 -9.75
C LEU A 96 0.90 2.67 -10.26
N ILE A 97 0.97 3.11 -11.52
CA ILE A 97 -0.03 3.98 -12.15
C ILE A 97 -1.44 3.36 -12.11
N LYS A 98 -1.56 2.04 -12.33
CA LYS A 98 -2.85 1.33 -12.20
C LYS A 98 -3.38 1.39 -10.76
N HIS A 99 -2.49 1.22 -9.78
CA HIS A 99 -2.84 1.22 -8.37
C HIS A 99 -3.27 2.59 -7.82
N ILE A 100 -2.88 3.71 -8.47
CA ILE A 100 -3.42 5.04 -8.13
C ILE A 100 -4.96 5.06 -8.25
N GLY A 101 -5.52 4.36 -9.25
CA GLY A 101 -6.96 4.21 -9.40
C GLY A 101 -7.61 3.48 -8.22
N VAL A 102 -6.92 2.48 -7.67
CA VAL A 102 -7.37 1.72 -6.49
C VAL A 102 -7.39 2.60 -5.25
N ALA A 103 -6.38 3.46 -5.05
CA ALA A 103 -6.36 4.41 -3.95
C ALA A 103 -7.61 5.31 -3.96
N ARG A 104 -7.94 5.88 -5.12
CA ARG A 104 -9.16 6.68 -5.29
C ARG A 104 -10.43 5.87 -5.03
N LEU A 105 -10.51 4.65 -5.55
CA LEU A 105 -11.67 3.76 -5.39
C LEU A 105 -11.91 3.36 -3.93
N MET A 106 -10.84 3.16 -3.17
CA MET A 106 -10.89 2.89 -1.72
C MET A 106 -11.22 4.15 -0.90
N GLY A 107 -11.22 5.32 -1.53
CA GLY A 107 -11.44 6.62 -0.90
C GLY A 107 -10.20 7.17 -0.20
N ALA A 108 -9.02 6.62 -0.48
CA ALA A 108 -7.75 7.17 0.00
C ALA A 108 -7.39 8.42 -0.81
N ARG A 109 -6.77 9.39 -0.13
CA ARG A 109 -6.15 10.56 -0.76
C ARG A 109 -4.63 10.47 -0.81
N VAL A 110 -4.06 9.50 -0.11
CA VAL A 110 -2.62 9.32 0.00
C VAL A 110 -2.29 7.89 -0.40
N MET A 111 -1.25 7.75 -1.22
CA MET A 111 -0.71 6.47 -1.63
C MET A 111 0.77 6.38 -1.26
N ARG A 112 1.13 5.40 -0.44
CA ARG A 112 2.53 5.08 -0.16
C ARG A 112 3.09 4.23 -1.28
N ILE A 113 4.29 4.57 -1.73
CA ILE A 113 5.01 3.85 -2.78
C ILE A 113 6.39 3.41 -2.29
N VAL A 114 6.98 2.41 -2.96
CA VAL A 114 8.34 1.95 -2.71
C VAL A 114 9.21 2.31 -3.92
N GLY A 115 10.25 3.11 -3.71
CA GLY A 115 11.17 3.51 -4.79
C GLY A 115 12.29 2.50 -5.06
N SER A 116 12.75 1.80 -4.03
CA SER A 116 13.86 0.83 -4.07
C SER A 116 13.77 -0.09 -2.85
N SER A 117 14.55 -1.17 -2.81
CA SER A 117 14.54 -2.14 -1.71
C SER A 117 15.91 -2.36 -1.09
N LEU A 118 15.94 -3.17 -0.02
CA LEU A 118 17.17 -3.55 0.67
C LEU A 118 18.21 -4.19 -0.26
N ARG A 119 17.78 -4.78 -1.38
CA ARG A 119 18.66 -5.39 -2.38
C ARG A 119 19.62 -4.37 -3.02
N PHE A 120 19.27 -3.09 -3.06
CA PHE A 120 20.03 -2.02 -3.73
C PHE A 120 20.64 -1.03 -2.75
N ARG A 121 20.71 -1.38 -1.46
CA ARG A 121 21.22 -0.52 -0.39
C ARG A 121 22.68 -0.09 -0.57
N ASP A 122 23.46 -0.87 -1.30
CA ASP A 122 24.88 -0.61 -1.52
C ASP A 122 25.13 0.18 -2.83
N GLU A 123 24.10 0.44 -3.64
CA GLU A 123 24.19 1.32 -4.80
C GLU A 123 24.20 2.80 -4.38
N PRO A 124 24.90 3.69 -5.12
CA PRO A 124 24.86 5.13 -4.84
C PRO A 124 23.44 5.71 -4.81
N HIS A 125 23.08 6.39 -3.72
CA HIS A 125 21.72 6.91 -3.52
C HIS A 125 21.38 8.09 -4.42
N ALA A 126 22.29 9.04 -4.64
CA ALA A 126 22.00 10.25 -5.43
C ALA A 126 21.55 9.93 -6.87
N PRO A 127 22.25 9.06 -7.63
CA PRO A 127 21.77 8.62 -8.94
C PRO A 127 20.42 7.88 -8.90
N GLN A 128 20.12 7.13 -7.83
CA GLN A 128 18.82 6.48 -7.67
C GLN A 128 17.70 7.52 -7.52
N ILE A 129 17.90 8.54 -6.68
CA ILE A 129 16.93 9.62 -6.46
C ILE A 129 16.67 10.41 -7.75
N GLU A 130 17.71 10.70 -8.52
CA GLU A 130 17.58 11.42 -9.80
C GLU A 130 16.70 10.65 -10.79
N ARG A 131 16.97 9.34 -10.98
CA ARG A 131 16.17 8.48 -11.86
C ARG A 131 14.74 8.34 -11.38
N LEU A 132 14.54 8.11 -10.08
CA LEU A 132 13.21 8.03 -9.47
C LEU A 132 12.43 9.33 -9.68
N SER A 133 13.07 10.48 -9.49
CA SER A 133 12.45 11.79 -9.66
C SER A 133 12.00 12.03 -11.11
N VAL A 134 12.75 11.53 -12.10
CA VAL A 134 12.33 11.58 -13.51
C VAL A 134 11.15 10.64 -13.75
N MET A 135 11.27 9.38 -13.32
CA MET A 135 10.27 8.34 -13.50
C MET A 135 8.91 8.69 -12.88
N LEU A 136 8.92 9.26 -11.67
CA LEU A 136 7.71 9.58 -10.92
C LEU A 136 6.91 10.77 -11.50
N ARG A 137 7.49 11.59 -12.38
CA ARG A 137 6.75 12.72 -12.99
C ARG A 137 5.49 12.29 -13.71
N GLU A 138 5.49 11.10 -14.32
CA GLU A 138 4.30 10.55 -14.96
C GLU A 138 3.26 10.12 -13.93
N ALA A 139 3.67 9.36 -12.92
CA ALA A 139 2.77 8.89 -11.86
C ALA A 139 2.14 10.05 -11.08
N VAL A 140 2.89 11.12 -10.81
CA VAL A 140 2.39 12.31 -10.10
C VAL A 140 1.25 12.98 -10.87
N LYS A 141 1.36 13.14 -12.19
CA LYS A 141 0.26 13.72 -13.01
C LYS A 141 -1.02 12.88 -12.89
N VAL A 142 -0.88 11.56 -12.98
CA VAL A 142 -1.99 10.62 -12.85
C VAL A 142 -2.62 10.69 -11.45
N ALA A 143 -1.79 10.87 -10.41
CA ALA A 143 -2.22 11.02 -9.03
C ALA A 143 -2.99 12.34 -8.82
N GLU A 144 -2.47 13.45 -9.33
CA GLU A 144 -3.11 14.77 -9.30
C GLU A 144 -4.49 14.74 -9.95
N ASP A 145 -4.60 14.18 -11.17
CA ASP A 145 -5.88 14.02 -11.88
C ASP A 145 -6.90 13.22 -11.07
N ARG A 146 -6.43 12.30 -10.22
CA ARG A 146 -7.27 11.44 -9.37
C ARG A 146 -7.42 11.96 -7.94
N ASN A 147 -6.87 13.14 -7.63
CA ASN A 147 -6.84 13.72 -6.28
C ASN A 147 -6.19 12.78 -5.23
N VAL A 148 -5.13 12.09 -5.65
CA VAL A 148 -4.26 11.27 -4.81
C VAL A 148 -2.89 11.95 -4.71
N THR A 149 -2.24 11.87 -3.55
CA THR A 149 -0.90 12.37 -3.28
C THR A 149 0.04 11.23 -2.94
#